data_AF-A0A1I3VCY8-F1
#
_entry.id   AF-A0A1I3VCY8-F1
#
_cell.length_a   1.000
_cell.length_b   1.000
_cell.length_c   1.000
_cell.angle_alpha   90.00
_cell.angle_beta   90.00
_cell.angle_gamma   90.00
#
_symmetry.space_group_name_H-M   'P 1'
#
loop_
_entity.id
_entity.type
_entity.pdbx_description
1 polymer ?
#
loop_
_entity_poly.entity_id
_entity_poly.type
_entity_poly.pdbx_seq_one_letter_code
_entity_poly.pdbx_strand_id
1 'polypeptide(L)' 'MNSTQHERINQITSSTLIVGVDIAKFKHVARAQDNRGVEFGKPIAFENTQAGFELFV' A
#
# COMPACT_ATOMS: atom_id res chain seq x y z
N MET A 1 27.07 -10.45 9.18
CA MET A 1 25.67 -10.89 9.05
C MET A 1 24.79 -9.66 9.26
N ASN A 2 24.22 -9.11 8.18
CA ASN A 2 23.42 -7.88 8.19
C ASN A 2 22.07 -8.19 7.52
N SER A 3 21.24 -9.01 8.15
CA SER A 3 19.93 -9.36 7.61
C SER A 3 18.86 -8.44 8.19
N THR A 4 18.98 -7.14 7.92
CA THR A 4 17.98 -6.10 8.22
C THR A 4 16.61 -6.41 7.60
N GLN A 5 16.57 -7.34 6.63
CA GLN A 5 15.37 -7.84 5.99
C GLN A 5 14.51 -8.70 6.94
N HIS A 6 15.12 -9.58 7.76
CA HIS A 6 14.38 -10.40 8.73
C HIS A 6 13.76 -9.54 9.82
N GLU A 7 14.50 -8.54 10.31
CA GLU A 7 13.98 -7.57 11.28
C GLU A 7 12.79 -6.79 10.74
N ARG A 8 12.82 -6.39 9.46
CA ARG A 8 11.69 -5.71 8.80
C ARG A 8 10.47 -6.61 8.63
N ILE A 9 10.66 -7.89 8.29
CA ILE A 9 9.54 -8.85 8.18
C ILE A 9 8.89 -9.06 9.55
N ASN A 10 9.69 -9.17 10.62
CA ASN A 10 9.19 -9.36 11.98
C ASN A 10 8.42 -8.14 12.54
N GLN A 11 8.50 -6.97 11.89
CA GLN A 11 7.69 -5.80 12.25
C GLN A 11 6.25 -5.87 11.71
N ILE A 12 5.98 -6.77 10.74
CA ILE A 12 4.64 -6.99 10.23
C ILE A 12 3.90 -7.88 11.22
N THR A 13 2.87 -7.32 11.85
CA THR A 13 2.03 -8.00 12.84
C THR A 13 0.61 -8.16 12.31
N SER A 14 -0.24 -8.88 13.06
CA SER A 14 -1.68 -9.03 12.75
C SER A 14 -2.45 -7.70 12.69
N SER A 15 -1.93 -6.64 13.32
CA SER A 15 -2.53 -5.30 13.28
C SER A 15 -1.90 -4.38 12.23
N THR A 16 -0.93 -4.87 11.46
CA THR A 16 -0.29 -4.07 10.40
C THR A 16 -1.20 -4.00 9.18
N LEU A 17 -1.60 -2.78 8.81
CA LEU A 17 -2.22 -2.50 7.51
C LEU A 17 -1.11 -2.33 6.46
N ILE A 18 -1.17 -3.13 5.41
CA ILE A 18 -0.25 -3.05 4.28
C ILE A 18 -0.97 -2.31 3.14
N VAL A 19 -0.35 -1.24 2.62
CA VAL A 19 -0.87 -0.50 1.47
C VAL A 19 0.08 -0.67 0.29
N GLY A 20 -0.39 -1.34 -0.76
CA GLY A 20 0.32 -1.47 -2.03
C GLY A 20 -0.16 -0.41 -3.01
N VAL A 21 0.74 0.40 -3.56
CA VAL A 21 0.41 1.41 -4.57
C VAL A 21 1.14 1.09 -5.87
N ASP A 22 0.36 0.91 -6.93
CA ASP A 22 0.87 0.80 -8.30
C ASP A 22 0.93 2.20 -8.92
N ILE A 23 2.14 2.64 -9.27
CA ILE A 23 2.43 3.98 -9.79
C ILE A 23 2.48 3.89 -11.32
N ALA A 24 1.39 4.24 -12.01
CA ALA A 24 1.38 4.37 -13.47
C ALA A 24 1.35 5.83 -13.95
N LYS A 25 1.72 6.06 -15.22
CA LYS A 25 1.93 7.40 -15.80
C LYS A 25 0.74 8.36 -15.62
N PHE A 26 -0.48 7.85 -15.71
CA PHE A 26 -1.70 8.67 -15.71
C PHE A 26 -2.55 8.46 -14.45
N LYS A 27 -2.62 7.24 -13.95
CA LYS A 27 -3.41 6.87 -12.77
C LYS A 27 -2.59 5.97 -11.88
N HIS A 28 -2.72 6.13 -10.58
CA HIS A 28 -2.16 5.24 -9.57
C HIS A 28 -3.29 4.42 -8.97
N VAL A 29 -2.97 3.21 -8.53
CA VAL A 29 -3.96 2.33 -7.88
C VAL A 29 -3.41 1.90 -6.53
N ALA A 30 -4.13 2.26 -5.46
CA ALA A 30 -3.84 1.85 -4.10
C ALA A 30 -4.74 0.69 -3.67
N ARG A 31 -4.16 -0.27 -2.93
CA ARG A 31 -4.87 -1.38 -2.30
C ARG A 31 -4.44 -1.52 -0.86
N ALA A 32 -5.41 -1.78 0.00
CA ALA A 32 -5.18 -2.09 1.40
C ALA A 32 -5.32 -3.61 1.60
N GLN A 33 -4.41 -4.21 2.35
CA GLN A 33 -4.46 -5.63 2.72
C GLN A 33 -3.87 -5.87 4.11
N ASP A 34 -4.15 -7.03 4.69
CA ASP A 34 -3.48 -7.49 5.90
C ASP A 34 -2.18 -8.26 5.59
N ASN A 35 -1.49 -8.72 6.63
CA ASN A 35 -0.27 -9.51 6.49
C ASN A 35 -0.45 -10.88 5.83
N ARG A 36 -1.70 -11.37 5.72
CA ARG A 36 -2.05 -12.63 5.06
C ARG A 36 -2.41 -12.41 3.59
N GLY A 37 -2.48 -11.15 3.14
CA GLY A 37 -2.88 -10.79 1.79
C GLY A 37 -4.40 -10.70 1.60
N VAL A 38 -5.18 -10.63 2.68
CA VAL A 38 -6.63 -10.37 2.58
C VAL A 38 -6.82 -8.89 2.22
N GLU A 39 -7.37 -8.63 1.04
CA GLU A 39 -7.67 -7.27 0.57
C GLU A 39 -8.83 -6.67 1.36
N PHE A 40 -8.64 -5.42 1.82
CA PHE A 40 -9.67 -4.61 2.45
C PHE A 40 -10.36 -3.74 1.40
N GLY A 41 -11.61 -4.08 1.09
CA GLY A 41 -12.45 -3.27 0.20
C GLY A 41 -12.02 -3.32 -1.27
N LYS A 42 -12.37 -2.28 -2.02
CA LYS A 42 -12.04 -2.17 -3.45
C LYS A 42 -10.74 -1.37 -3.64
N PRO A 43 -9.92 -1.70 -4.65
CA PRO A 43 -8.80 -0.87 -5.07
C PRO A 43 -9.27 0.55 -5.39
N ILE A 44 -8.50 1.54 -4.97
CA ILE A 44 -8.79 2.96 -5.20
C ILE A 44 -7.84 3.46 -6.27
N ALA A 45 -8.39 4.09 -7.31
CA ALA A 45 -7.59 4.70 -8.38
C ALA A 45 -7.63 6.22 -8.27
N PHE A 46 -6.47 6.87 -8.38
CA PHE A 46 -6.34 8.33 -8.38
C PHE A 46 -5.46 8.81 -9.53
N GLU A 47 -5.63 10.05 -9.96
CA GLU A 47 -4.82 10.61 -11.05
C GLU A 47 -3.40 10.93 -10.55
N ASN A 48 -2.42 10.82 -11.45
CA ASN A 48 -1.03 11.20 -11.19
C ASN A 48 -0.86 12.74 -11.21
N THR A 49 -1.64 13.43 -10.39
CA THR A 49 -1.60 14.88 -10.19
C THR A 49 -1.72 15.17 -8.70
N GLN A 50 -1.17 16.29 -8.24
CA GLN A 50 -1.29 16.70 -6.83
C GLN A 50 -2.76 16.82 -6.42
N ALA A 51 -3.60 17.41 -7.27
CA ALA A 51 -5.04 17.51 -7.01
C ALA A 51 -5.71 16.12 -6.94
N GLY A 52 -5.32 15.18 -7.81
CA GLY A 52 -5.80 13.80 -7.77
C GLY A 52 -5.42 13.08 -6.47
N PHE A 53 -4.27 13.42 -5.88
CA PHE A 53 -3.85 12.93 -4.57
C PHE A 53 -4.49 13.68 -3.40
N GLU A 54 -4.77 14.97 -3.51
CA GLU A 54 -5.41 15.77 -2.44
C GLU A 54 -6.92 15.53 -2.33
N LEU A 55 -7.57 15.14 -3.44
CA LEU A 55 -8.96 14.67 -3.45
C LEU A 55 -9.13 13.26 -2.88
N PHE A 56 -8.07 12.68 -2.32
CA PHE A 56 -8.05 11.38 -1.67
C PHE A 56 -8.91 11.40 -0.40
N VAL A 57 -10.04 10.67 -0.42
CA VAL A 57 -10.92 10.41 0.72
C VAL A 57 -11.27 8.92 0.76
#